data_AF-A0A934B4D3-F1
#
_entry.id   AF-A0A934B4D3-F1
#
_cell.length_a   1.000
_cell.length_b   1.000
_cell.length_c   1.000
_cell.angle_alpha   90.00
_cell.angle_beta   90.00
_cell.angle_gamma   90.00
#
_symmetry.space_group_name_H-M   'P 1'
#
loop_
_entity.id
_entity.type
_entity.pdbx_description
1 polymer ?
#
loop_
_entity_poly.entity_id
_entity_poly.type
_entity_poly.pdbx_seq_one_letter_code
_entity_poly.pdbx_strand_id
1 'polypeptide(L)' 'MDINYILKVKDAKAADIQKTLQAAGIKVTSITEVFKEQGEGTVSSEA' A
#
# COMPACT_ATOMS: atom_id res chain seq x y z
N MET A 1 -0.76 -0.46 22.87
CA MET A 1 0.54 -0.33 22.19
C MET A 1 0.22 -0.37 20.72
N ASP A 2 0.40 0.75 20.04
CA ASP A 2 0.01 0.88 18.63
C ASP A 2 1.22 0.57 17.77
N ILE A 3 1.13 -0.49 16.97
CA ILE A 3 2.20 -0.97 16.10
C ILE A 3 1.78 -0.71 14.66
N ASN A 4 2.61 0.02 13.92
CA ASN A 4 2.38 0.32 12.52
C ASN A 4 3.12 -0.70 11.64
N TYR A 5 2.44 -1.19 10.61
CA TYR A 5 3.01 -2.10 9.61
C TYR A 5 2.92 -1.46 8.23
N ILE A 6 3.94 -1.67 7.40
CA ILE A 6 3.94 -1.24 5.99
C ILE A 6 3.75 -2.48 5.12
N LEU A 7 2.70 -2.48 4.31
CA LEU A 7 2.39 -3.56 3.37
C LEU A 7 2.68 -3.10 1.94
N LYS A 8 3.59 -3.80 1.25
CA LYS A 8 3.81 -3.61 -0.18
C LYS A 8 2.98 -4.61 -0.97
N VAL A 9 2.14 -4.12 -1.87
CA VAL A 9 1.27 -4.93 -2.72
C VAL A 9 1.42 -4.51 -4.17
N LYS A 10 1.24 -5.44 -5.09
CA LYS A 10 1.14 -5.17 -6.53
C LYS A 10 -0.32 -5.23 -6.94
N ASP A 11 -0.75 -4.27 -7.76
CA ASP A 11 -2.07 -4.22 -8.41
C ASP A 11 -3.29 -4.32 -7.47
N ALA A 12 -3.12 -4.06 -6.17
CA ALA A 12 -4.19 -4.13 -5.20
C ALA A 12 -4.74 -2.74 -4.87
N LYS A 13 -6.06 -2.62 -4.76
CA LYS A 13 -6.72 -1.40 -4.27
C LYS A 13 -6.84 -1.44 -2.76
N ALA A 14 -6.89 -0.28 -2.11
CA ALA A 14 -7.08 -0.17 -0.67
C ALA A 14 -8.28 -0.98 -0.14
N ALA A 15 -9.38 -1.02 -0.90
CA ALA A 15 -10.57 -1.79 -0.57
C ALA A 15 -10.33 -3.31 -0.52
N ASP A 16 -9.50 -3.84 -1.42
CA ASP A 16 -9.20 -5.27 -1.49
C ASP A 16 -8.27 -5.69 -0.35
N ILE A 17 -7.29 -4.83 -0.03
CA ILE A 17 -6.41 -4.98 1.13
C ILE A 17 -7.24 -5.00 2.42
N GLN A 18 -8.16 -4.04 2.57
CA GLN A 18 -9.01 -3.95 3.75
C GLN A 18 -9.86 -5.21 3.93
N LYS A 19 -10.52 -5.69 2.87
CA LYS A 19 -11.32 -6.92 2.91
C LYS A 19 -10.49 -8.15 3.28
N THR A 20 -9.31 -8.29 2.70
CA THR A 20 -8.43 -9.45 2.93
C THR A 20 -7.94 -9.47 4.37
N LEU A 21 -7.50 -8.33 4.90
CA LEU A 21 -7.05 -8.21 6.29
C LEU A 21 -8.20 -8.47 7.27
N GLN A 22 -9.40 -7.95 6.98
CA GLN A 22 -10.59 -8.24 7.79
C GLN A 22 -10.96 -9.73 7.77
N ALA A 23 -10.91 -10.38 6.61
CA ALA A 23 -11.16 -11.82 6.48
C ALA A 23 -10.15 -12.67 7.27
N ALA A 24 -8.91 -12.18 7.42
CA ALA A 24 -7.88 -12.78 8.25
C ALA A 24 -8.02 -12.47 9.76
N GLY A 25 -9.07 -11.74 10.17
CA GLY A 25 -9.29 -11.34 11.57
C GLY A 25 -8.46 -10.14 12.02
N ILE A 26 -7.79 -9.45 11.08
CA ILE A 26 -6.96 -8.27 11.39
C ILE A 26 -7.85 -7.02 11.33
N LYS A 27 -7.93 -6.32 12.46
CA LYS A 27 -8.69 -5.07 12.55
C LYS A 27 -7.88 -3.90 12.00
N VAL A 28 -8.19 -3.49 10.78
CA VAL A 28 -7.58 -2.33 10.13
C VAL A 28 -8.30 -1.04 10.60
N THR A 29 -7.56 -0.14 11.23
CA THR A 29 -8.09 1.15 11.73
C THR A 29 -7.86 2.29 10.74
N SER A 30 -6.76 2.25 9.99
CA SER A 30 -6.41 3.23 8.98
C SER A 30 -5.55 2.59 7.90
N ILE A 31 -5.70 3.01 6.65
CA ILE A 31 -4.84 2.63 5.54
C ILE A 31 -4.23 3.92 4.99
N THR A 32 -2.91 4.01 5.01
CA THR A 32 -2.17 5.12 4.41
C THR A 32 -1.44 4.62 3.18
N GLU A 33 -1.74 5.20 2.02
CA GLU A 33 -1.03 4.91 0.77
C GLU A 33 0.31 5.66 0.79
N VAL A 34 1.42 4.93 0.94
CA VAL A 34 2.74 5.54 1.17
C VAL A 34 3.49 5.83 -0.13
N PHE A 35 3.25 5.09 -1.22
CA PHE A 35 3.87 5.35 -2.53
C PHE A 35 3.25 4.46 -3.62
N LYS A 36 2.92 5.01 -4.78
CA LYS A 36 2.75 4.24 -6.04
C LYS A 36 4.01 4.46 -6.86
N GLU A 37 4.83 3.44 -7.03
CA GLU A 37 5.73 3.42 -8.19
C GLU A 37 4.83 3.33 -9.43
N GLN A 38 4.58 4.48 -10.06
CA GLN A 38 4.12 4.50 -11.44
C GLN A 38 5.29 3.93 -12.24
N GLY A 39 5.06 2.79 -12.91
CA GLY A 39 6.11 1.97 -13.50
C GLY A 39 7.15 2.78 -14.31
N GLU A 40 8.36 2.26 -14.32
CA GLU A 40 9.45 2.56 -15.25
C GLU A 40 9.12 3.58 -16.36
N GLY A 41 9.64 4.81 -16.24
CA GLY A 41 9.63 5.74 -17.35
C GLY A 41 9.49 7.21 -16.96
N THR A 42 10.48 7.78 -16.29
CA THR A 42 10.83 9.19 -16.57
C THR A 42 12.33 9.37 -16.38
N VAL A 43 13.02 9.40 -17.52
CA VAL A 43 14.38 9.92 -17.65
C VAL A 43 14.38 11.37 -17.15
N SER A 44 14.92 11.61 -15.97
CA SER A 44 15.46 12.93 -15.64
C SER A 44 16.81 13.04 -16.34
N SER A 45 16.75 13.51 -17.59
CA SER A 45 17.87 14.18 -18.24
C SER A 45 18.23 15.39 -17.37
N GLU A 46 19.34 15.29 -16.65
CA GLU A 46 20.00 16.43 -16.05
C GLU A 46 21.45 16.44 -16.54
N ALA A 47 21.85 17.62 -17.05
CA ALA A 47 23.12 18.04 -17.67
C ALA A 47 23.29 17.80 -19.19
#